data_AF-W4V980-F1
#
_entry.id   AF-W4V980-F1
#
_cell.length_a   1.000
_cell.length_b   1.000
_cell.length_c   1.000
_cell.angle_alpha   90.00
_cell.angle_beta   90.00
_cell.angle_gamma   90.00
#
_symmetry.space_group_name_H-M   'P 1'
#
loop_
_entity.id
_entity.type
_entity.pdbx_description
1 polymer ?
#
loop_
_entity_poly.entity_id
_entity_poly.type
_entity_poly.pdbx_seq_one_letter_code
_entity_poly.pdbx_strand_id
1 'polypeptide(L)'
;MYLCKQKSLRLTIFLMLSVVALYAGIQVIYILFPNFNRFFTLETILAYATNESGYIGDGSINRLTAIRYVFRNFLTSISERLIGIGFGNSEYSSYSFFTSQFYLRNSWTAYQWFYGPIILVETGILGLFSFILIIVNYLYRNVKLKIENIKDNSLRSISLIVGILSLAMLFYNQSMKLETAGYMVQLFLCFPYILEKKEDFCSCQKSIVKTKVRFILK
;
A
#
# COMPACT_ATOMS: atom_id res chain seq x y z
N MET A 1 35.48 -3.99 -14.40
CA MET A 1 34.31 -3.31 -15.02
C MET A 1 33.50 -4.18 -16.01
N TYR A 2 33.77 -5.48 -16.16
CA TYR A 2 33.01 -6.37 -17.09
C TYR A 2 31.87 -7.18 -16.44
N LEU A 3 31.84 -7.29 -15.10
CA LEU A 3 30.82 -8.06 -14.37
C LEU A 3 29.43 -7.40 -14.32
N CYS A 4 29.33 -6.08 -14.59
CA CYS A 4 28.05 -5.37 -14.58
C CYS A 4 27.29 -5.48 -15.92
N LYS A 5 28.01 -5.64 -17.05
CA LYS A 5 27.44 -5.58 -18.40
C LYS A 5 26.69 -6.87 -18.80
N GLN A 6 27.13 -8.02 -18.29
CA GLN A 6 26.55 -9.34 -18.66
C GLN A 6 25.20 -9.62 -17.98
N LYS A 7 25.00 -9.14 -16.73
CA LYS A 7 23.68 -9.19 -16.06
C LYS A 7 22.67 -8.28 -16.73
N SER A 8 23.11 -7.12 -17.23
CA SER A 8 22.27 -6.16 -17.96
C SER A 8 21.74 -6.74 -19.28
N LEU A 9 22.57 -7.41 -20.10
CA LEU A 9 22.10 -7.95 -21.39
C LEU A 9 21.05 -9.06 -21.23
N ARG A 10 21.29 -10.02 -20.32
CA ARG A 10 20.32 -11.10 -20.04
C ARG A 10 19.00 -10.53 -19.52
N LEU A 11 19.06 -9.52 -18.65
CA LEU A 11 17.89 -8.81 -18.14
C LEU A 11 17.14 -8.07 -19.26
N THR A 12 17.84 -7.35 -20.14
CA THR A 12 17.23 -6.65 -21.28
C THR A 12 16.54 -7.61 -22.24
N ILE A 13 17.15 -8.75 -22.53
CA ILE A 13 16.54 -9.80 -23.37
C ILE A 13 15.28 -10.34 -22.69
N PHE A 14 15.32 -10.61 -21.38
CA PHE A 14 14.16 -11.07 -20.62
C PHE A 14 13.02 -10.05 -20.62
N LEU A 15 13.34 -8.76 -20.45
CA LEU A 15 12.36 -7.67 -20.51
C LEU A 15 11.72 -7.58 -21.90
N MET A 16 12.52 -7.65 -22.96
CA MET A 16 12.03 -7.64 -24.35
C MET A 16 11.11 -8.84 -24.61
N LEU A 17 11.53 -10.05 -24.22
CA LEU A 17 10.69 -11.26 -24.31
C LEU A 17 9.38 -11.11 -23.55
N SER A 18 9.43 -10.50 -22.37
CA SER A 18 8.23 -10.27 -21.54
C SER A 18 7.25 -9.31 -22.23
N VAL A 19 7.76 -8.22 -22.85
CA VAL A 19 6.93 -7.27 -23.60
C VAL A 19 6.29 -7.95 -24.82
N VAL A 20 7.05 -8.76 -25.57
CA VAL A 20 6.54 -9.50 -26.73
C VAL A 20 5.48 -10.51 -26.30
N ALA A 21 5.74 -11.28 -25.23
CA ALA A 21 4.78 -12.24 -24.68
C ALA A 21 3.49 -11.55 -24.21
N LEU A 22 3.60 -10.38 -23.57
CA LEU A 22 2.45 -9.60 -23.12
C LEU A 22 1.63 -9.07 -24.29
N TYR A 23 2.29 -8.56 -25.34
CA TYR A 23 1.62 -8.16 -26.57
C TYR A 23 0.89 -9.33 -27.24
N ALA A 24 1.55 -10.49 -27.38
CA ALA A 24 0.94 -11.69 -27.93
C ALA A 24 -0.27 -12.15 -27.10
N GLY A 25 -0.17 -12.11 -25.77
CA GLY A 25 -1.29 -12.41 -24.87
C GLY A 25 -2.48 -11.46 -25.07
N ILE A 26 -2.24 -10.16 -25.25
CA ILE A 26 -3.30 -9.19 -25.57
C ILE A 26 -4.00 -9.56 -26.89
N GLN A 27 -3.24 -9.92 -27.93
CA GLN A 27 -3.84 -10.34 -29.21
C GLN A 27 -4.70 -11.59 -29.05
N VAL A 28 -4.24 -12.58 -28.28
CA VAL A 28 -5.03 -13.78 -27.97
C VAL A 28 -6.33 -13.42 -27.25
N ILE A 29 -6.29 -12.49 -26.28
CA ILE A 29 -7.50 -12.01 -25.61
C ILE A 29 -8.47 -11.36 -26.59
N TYR A 30 -8.00 -10.56 -27.55
CA TYR A 30 -8.88 -9.95 -28.56
C TYR A 30 -9.54 -10.97 -29.49
N ILE A 31 -8.88 -12.10 -29.76
CA ILE A 31 -9.44 -13.20 -30.57
C ILE A 31 -10.47 -13.99 -29.76
N LEU A 32 -10.12 -14.38 -28.52
CA LEU A 32 -10.99 -15.22 -27.68
C LEU A 32 -12.17 -14.44 -27.09
N PHE A 33 -11.99 -13.15 -26.79
CA PHE A 33 -12.99 -12.29 -26.20
C PHE A 33 -13.10 -10.97 -26.99
N PRO A 34 -13.84 -10.96 -28.11
CA PRO A 34 -13.97 -9.78 -28.97
C PRO A 34 -14.49 -8.52 -28.25
N ASN A 35 -15.23 -8.69 -27.16
CA ASN A 35 -15.71 -7.59 -26.31
C ASN A 35 -14.58 -6.77 -25.66
N PHE A 36 -13.36 -7.31 -25.59
CA PHE A 36 -12.19 -6.59 -25.08
C PHE A 36 -11.44 -5.82 -26.17
N ASN A 37 -11.95 -5.75 -27.40
CA ASN A 37 -11.25 -5.04 -28.48
C ASN A 37 -10.93 -3.59 -28.06
N ARG A 38 -9.69 -3.17 -28.25
CA ARG A 38 -9.12 -1.87 -27.83
C ARG A 38 -9.11 -1.59 -26.31
N PHE A 39 -9.50 -2.55 -25.47
CA PHE A 39 -9.53 -2.37 -24.01
C PHE A 39 -8.17 -1.99 -23.43
N PHE A 40 -7.08 -2.56 -23.96
CA PHE A 40 -5.72 -2.28 -23.48
C PHE A 40 -5.07 -1.03 -24.10
N THR A 41 -5.85 -0.15 -24.72
CA THR A 41 -5.35 1.16 -25.18
C THR A 41 -5.29 2.16 -24.02
N LEU A 42 -4.35 3.10 -24.07
CA LEU A 42 -4.20 4.12 -23.02
C LEU A 42 -5.49 4.91 -22.80
N GLU A 43 -6.20 5.25 -23.87
CA GLU A 43 -7.47 5.98 -23.81
C GLU A 43 -8.53 5.19 -23.03
N THR A 44 -8.76 3.92 -23.38
CA THR A 44 -9.76 3.09 -22.70
C THR A 44 -9.37 2.78 -21.25
N ILE A 45 -8.08 2.53 -20.98
CA ILE A 45 -7.58 2.32 -19.61
C ILE A 45 -7.81 3.56 -18.75
N LEU A 46 -7.48 4.76 -19.26
CA LEU A 46 -7.69 6.00 -18.54
C LEU A 46 -9.18 6.27 -18.33
N ALA A 47 -9.98 6.16 -19.40
CA ALA A 47 -11.43 6.33 -19.31
C ALA A 47 -12.04 5.39 -18.27
N TYR A 48 -11.65 4.11 -18.26
CA TYR A 48 -12.10 3.12 -17.26
C TYR A 48 -11.63 3.46 -15.84
N ALA A 49 -10.38 3.89 -15.67
CA ALA A 49 -9.82 4.20 -14.36
C ALA A 49 -10.40 5.48 -13.73
N THR A 50 -10.82 6.44 -14.56
CA THR A 50 -11.37 7.73 -14.10
C THR A 50 -12.89 7.80 -14.17
N ASN A 51 -13.56 6.79 -14.71
CA ASN A 51 -15.02 6.76 -14.78
C ASN A 51 -15.62 6.83 -13.38
N GLU A 52 -16.64 7.66 -13.21
CA GLU A 52 -17.40 7.82 -11.97
C GLU A 52 -18.46 6.71 -11.78
N SER A 53 -18.71 5.89 -12.81
CA SER A 53 -19.43 4.61 -12.67
C SER A 53 -18.45 3.52 -12.22
N GLY A 54 -18.48 3.21 -10.93
CA GLY A 54 -17.69 2.13 -10.34
C GLY A 54 -18.22 0.73 -10.70
N TYR A 55 -17.95 -0.24 -9.83
CA TYR A 55 -18.17 -1.67 -10.08
C TYR A 55 -19.64 -2.13 -10.08
N ILE A 56 -20.55 -1.37 -9.49
CA ILE A 56 -21.96 -1.77 -9.28
C ILE A 56 -22.92 -1.02 -10.22
N GLY A 57 -22.40 -0.11 -11.06
CA GLY A 57 -23.17 0.75 -11.96
C GLY A 57 -23.07 2.23 -11.61
N ASP A 58 -24.00 3.04 -12.14
CA ASP A 58 -24.05 4.49 -11.92
C ASP A 58 -24.12 4.84 -10.42
N GLY A 59 -23.16 5.65 -9.97
CA GLY A 59 -23.04 6.12 -8.58
C GLY A 59 -22.18 5.26 -7.66
N SER A 60 -21.67 4.11 -8.13
CA SER A 60 -20.66 3.35 -7.39
C SER A 60 -19.27 3.96 -7.55
N ILE A 61 -18.41 3.77 -6.56
CA ILE A 61 -17.15 4.48 -6.46
C ILE A 61 -16.02 3.73 -7.18
N ASN A 62 -15.19 4.46 -7.94
CA ASN A 62 -13.95 3.94 -8.52
C ASN A 62 -12.74 4.32 -7.65
N ARG A 63 -11.65 3.54 -7.74
CA ARG A 63 -10.44 3.69 -6.90
C ARG A 63 -9.87 5.10 -6.91
N LEU A 64 -9.82 5.72 -8.09
CA LEU A 64 -9.24 7.05 -8.29
C LEU A 64 -10.21 8.20 -7.98
N THR A 65 -11.52 7.94 -8.01
CA THR A 65 -12.55 8.96 -7.75
C THR A 65 -13.09 8.91 -6.31
N ALA A 66 -12.75 7.85 -5.56
CA ALA A 66 -13.29 7.59 -4.23
C ALA A 66 -13.12 8.70 -3.22
N ILE A 67 -11.92 9.26 -3.11
CA ILE A 67 -11.65 10.36 -2.17
C ILE A 67 -12.51 11.58 -2.51
N ARG A 68 -12.64 11.91 -3.81
CA ARG A 68 -13.46 13.04 -4.27
C ARG A 68 -14.94 12.79 -3.97
N TYR A 69 -15.42 11.57 -4.20
CA TYR A 69 -16.79 11.20 -3.91
C TYR A 69 -17.10 11.34 -2.41
N VAL A 70 -16.23 10.83 -1.54
CA VAL A 70 -16.41 10.93 -0.07
C VAL A 70 -16.54 12.39 0.37
N PHE A 71 -15.70 13.30 -0.13
CA PHE A 71 -15.79 14.72 0.23
C PHE A 71 -17.01 15.45 -0.33
N ARG A 72 -17.57 14.98 -1.44
CA ARG A 72 -18.77 15.59 -2.03
C ARG A 72 -20.06 15.08 -1.39
N ASN A 73 -20.11 13.79 -1.08
CA ASN A 73 -21.36 13.11 -0.73
C ASN A 73 -21.46 12.70 0.74
N PHE A 74 -20.34 12.42 1.42
CA PHE A 74 -20.35 11.92 2.81
C PHE A 74 -19.87 12.96 3.83
N LEU A 75 -18.76 13.65 3.54
CA LEU A 75 -18.13 14.60 4.46
C LEU A 75 -18.37 16.03 3.97
N THR A 76 -19.56 16.56 4.27
CA THR A 76 -20.02 17.83 3.70
C THR A 76 -19.59 19.04 4.53
N SER A 77 -19.53 18.88 5.85
CA SER A 77 -19.07 19.92 6.77
C SER A 77 -17.54 19.91 6.94
N ILE A 78 -16.98 21.06 7.35
CA ILE A 78 -15.53 21.20 7.56
C ILE A 78 -15.03 20.24 8.67
N SER A 79 -15.81 20.08 9.74
CA SER A 79 -15.49 19.14 10.82
C SER A 79 -15.44 17.71 10.30
N GLU A 80 -16.46 17.25 9.57
CA GLU A 80 -16.48 15.91 8.99
C GLU A 80 -15.30 15.68 8.05
N ARG A 81 -14.91 16.68 7.26
CA ARG A 81 -13.73 16.57 6.38
C ARG A 81 -12.42 16.41 7.15
N LEU A 82 -12.31 17.04 8.32
CA LEU A 82 -11.09 17.02 9.13
C LEU A 82 -10.97 15.74 9.95
N ILE A 83 -12.03 15.39 10.68
CA ILE A 83 -12.02 14.31 11.69
C ILE A 83 -12.89 13.11 11.35
N GLY A 84 -13.63 13.16 10.23
CA GLY A 84 -14.55 12.10 9.83
C GLY A 84 -15.84 12.12 10.63
N ILE A 85 -16.65 11.07 10.45
CA ILE A 85 -17.89 10.85 11.20
C ILE A 85 -17.67 10.03 12.48
N GLY A 86 -16.44 9.58 12.74
CA GLY A 86 -16.04 8.81 13.91
C GLY A 86 -15.86 7.32 13.63
N PHE A 87 -14.95 6.69 14.40
CA PHE A 87 -14.63 5.27 14.30
C PHE A 87 -15.85 4.35 14.44
N GLY A 88 -15.91 3.29 13.64
CA GLY A 88 -16.98 2.29 13.67
C GLY A 88 -18.25 2.72 12.93
N ASN A 89 -18.38 3.97 12.51
CA ASN A 89 -19.53 4.42 11.73
C ASN A 89 -19.52 3.91 10.28
N SER A 90 -18.44 3.26 9.80
CA SER A 90 -18.43 2.61 8.49
C SER A 90 -18.52 1.08 8.57
N GLU A 91 -18.75 0.52 9.76
CA GLU A 91 -18.60 -0.91 10.01
C GLU A 91 -19.82 -1.73 9.56
N TYR A 92 -19.54 -2.98 9.16
CA TYR A 92 -20.57 -3.97 8.83
C TYR A 92 -20.22 -5.34 9.41
N SER A 93 -21.25 -6.14 9.68
CA SER A 93 -21.10 -7.47 10.25
C SER A 93 -22.22 -8.39 9.79
N SER A 94 -22.03 -9.70 9.97
CA SER A 94 -23.11 -10.68 9.84
C SER A 94 -24.23 -10.45 10.85
N TYR A 95 -23.94 -9.76 11.96
CA TYR A 95 -24.94 -9.40 12.96
C TYR A 95 -25.37 -7.94 12.79
N SER A 96 -26.68 -7.71 12.69
CA SER A 96 -27.26 -6.38 12.44
C SER A 96 -26.88 -5.33 13.48
N PHE A 97 -26.71 -5.73 14.74
CA PHE A 97 -26.34 -4.83 15.84
C PHE A 97 -24.89 -4.32 15.76
N PHE A 98 -24.02 -5.00 15.02
CA PHE A 98 -22.65 -4.56 14.73
C PHE A 98 -22.53 -3.87 13.36
N THR A 99 -23.66 -3.61 12.69
CA THR A 99 -23.68 -2.89 11.41
C THR A 99 -24.08 -1.43 11.63
N SER A 100 -23.24 -0.53 11.18
CA SER A 100 -23.45 0.92 11.33
C SER A 100 -24.58 1.43 10.44
N GLN A 101 -25.30 2.44 10.92
CA GLN A 101 -26.37 3.09 10.16
C GLN A 101 -25.86 3.75 8.87
N PHE A 102 -24.64 4.30 8.91
CA PHE A 102 -24.03 4.91 7.74
C PHE A 102 -23.64 3.86 6.69
N TYR A 103 -23.14 2.68 7.08
CA TYR A 103 -22.97 1.57 6.14
C TYR A 103 -24.29 1.17 5.48
N LEU A 104 -25.37 0.98 6.25
CA LEU A 104 -26.67 0.59 5.68
C LEU A 104 -27.17 1.57 4.62
N ARG A 105 -26.93 2.87 4.79
CA ARG A 105 -27.36 3.91 3.85
C ARG A 105 -26.46 4.04 2.61
N ASN A 106 -25.16 3.75 2.75
CA ASN A 106 -24.17 4.10 1.73
C ASN A 106 -23.44 2.88 1.11
N SER A 107 -23.72 1.65 1.56
CA SER A 107 -23.06 0.43 1.09
C SER A 107 -23.20 0.17 -0.41
N TRP A 108 -24.29 0.68 -1.03
CA TRP A 108 -24.52 0.61 -2.48
C TRP A 108 -23.45 1.32 -3.31
N THR A 109 -22.74 2.29 -2.71
CA THR A 109 -21.65 3.02 -3.38
C THR A 109 -20.35 2.21 -3.46
N ALA A 110 -20.28 1.07 -2.77
CA ALA A 110 -19.08 0.23 -2.66
C ALA A 110 -17.84 0.93 -2.06
N TYR A 111 -18.01 2.04 -1.32
CA TYR A 111 -16.90 2.76 -0.70
C TYR A 111 -16.06 1.85 0.22
N GLN A 112 -16.70 0.87 0.86
CA GLN A 112 -16.10 -0.11 1.76
C GLN A 112 -15.13 -1.08 1.07
N TRP A 113 -15.07 -1.12 -0.26
CA TRP A 113 -14.14 -2.01 -0.97
C TRP A 113 -12.71 -1.47 -0.97
N PHE A 114 -12.50 -0.22 -0.58
CA PHE A 114 -11.20 0.43 -0.57
C PHE A 114 -10.88 0.94 0.83
N TYR A 115 -9.65 0.70 1.28
CA TYR A 115 -9.29 1.07 2.65
C TYR A 115 -9.18 2.58 2.86
N GLY A 116 -8.67 3.32 1.87
CA GLY A 116 -8.55 4.78 1.93
C GLY A 116 -9.88 5.50 2.20
N PRO A 117 -10.94 5.26 1.43
CA PRO A 117 -12.29 5.78 1.69
C PRO A 117 -12.84 5.42 3.07
N ILE A 118 -12.59 4.20 3.56
CA ILE A 118 -13.00 3.80 4.91
C ILE A 118 -12.31 4.67 5.97
N ILE A 119 -10.98 4.77 5.93
CA ILE A 119 -10.22 5.63 6.86
C ILE A 119 -10.71 7.07 6.76
N LEU A 120 -10.90 7.57 5.54
CA LEU A 120 -11.32 8.95 5.29
C LEU A 120 -12.70 9.24 5.87
N VAL A 121 -13.67 8.33 5.71
CA VAL A 121 -15.01 8.47 6.30
C VAL A 121 -14.92 8.49 7.82
N GLU A 122 -14.21 7.54 8.43
CA GLU A 122 -14.20 7.40 9.89
C GLU A 122 -13.37 8.47 10.61
N THR A 123 -12.26 8.90 10.00
CA THR A 123 -11.23 9.71 10.67
C THR A 123 -10.88 11.00 9.94
N GLY A 124 -11.50 11.24 8.79
CA GLY A 124 -11.27 12.44 7.99
C GLY A 124 -9.87 12.49 7.38
N ILE A 125 -9.52 13.67 6.87
CA ILE A 125 -8.21 13.87 6.23
C ILE A 125 -7.07 13.76 7.23
N LEU A 126 -7.30 14.10 8.51
CA LEU A 126 -6.27 14.01 9.54
C LEU A 126 -5.87 12.57 9.81
N GLY A 127 -6.83 11.66 9.93
CA GLY A 127 -6.51 10.24 10.13
C GLY A 127 -5.92 9.59 8.89
N LEU A 128 -6.43 9.91 7.69
CA LEU A 128 -5.84 9.42 6.44
C LEU A 128 -4.38 9.89 6.27
N PHE A 129 -4.12 11.18 6.52
CA PHE A 129 -2.78 11.73 6.45
C PHE A 129 -1.85 11.12 7.50
N SER A 130 -2.32 10.96 8.74
CA SER A 130 -1.55 10.32 9.81
C SER A 130 -1.18 8.88 9.46
N PHE A 131 -2.12 8.12 8.89
CA PHE A 131 -1.88 6.75 8.44
C PHE A 131 -0.80 6.68 7.35
N ILE A 132 -0.88 7.55 6.34
CA ILE A 132 0.14 7.65 5.28
C ILE A 132 1.50 8.04 5.87
N LEU A 133 1.55 8.99 6.80
CA LEU A 133 2.79 9.41 7.45
C LEU A 133 3.47 8.26 8.20
N ILE A 134 2.71 7.39 8.88
CA ILE A 134 3.27 6.22 9.56
C ILE A 134 3.98 5.31 8.55
N ILE A 135 3.34 5.01 7.42
CA ILE A 135 3.91 4.15 6.37
C ILE A 135 5.14 4.82 5.72
N VAL A 136 5.06 6.12 5.42
CA VAL A 136 6.17 6.86 4.81
C VAL A 136 7.39 6.93 5.75
N ASN A 137 7.17 7.22 7.04
CA ASN A 137 8.24 7.22 8.05
C ASN A 137 8.92 5.85 8.16
N TYR A 138 8.11 4.79 8.16
CA TYR A 138 8.61 3.43 8.13
C TYR A 138 9.49 3.15 6.90
N LEU A 139 9.03 3.50 5.70
CA LEU A 139 9.78 3.27 4.45
C LEU A 139 11.09 4.05 4.47
N TYR A 140 11.04 5.30 4.91
CA TYR A 140 12.20 6.15 5.06
C TYR A 140 13.25 5.53 6.00
N ARG A 141 12.84 5.02 7.16
CA ARG A 141 13.74 4.33 8.10
C ARG A 141 14.32 3.07 7.49
N ASN A 142 13.49 2.24 6.85
CA ASN A 142 13.95 1.02 6.21
C ASN A 142 15.03 1.29 5.14
N VAL A 143 14.86 2.34 4.33
CA VAL A 143 15.86 2.74 3.32
C VAL A 143 17.17 3.20 3.97
N LYS A 144 17.11 3.90 5.11
CA LYS A 144 18.28 4.40 5.84
C LYS A 144 19.09 3.34 6.59
N LEU A 145 18.49 2.20 6.95
CA LEU A 145 19.15 1.13 7.69
C LEU A 145 20.37 0.57 6.95
N LYS A 146 21.48 0.38 7.68
CA LYS A 146 22.73 -0.17 7.13
C LYS A 146 23.01 -1.54 7.74
N ILE A 147 22.46 -2.55 7.11
CA ILE A 147 22.56 -3.92 7.63
C ILE A 147 23.74 -4.66 7.01
N GLU A 148 24.66 -5.10 7.85
CA GLU A 148 25.81 -5.94 7.44
C GLU A 148 25.45 -7.45 7.38
N ASN A 149 24.45 -7.90 8.15
CA ASN A 149 24.07 -9.31 8.26
C ASN A 149 23.05 -9.74 7.18
N ILE A 150 23.30 -10.87 6.51
CA ILE A 150 22.46 -11.41 5.43
C ILE A 150 21.02 -11.67 5.89
N LYS A 151 20.81 -12.27 7.08
CA LYS A 151 19.45 -12.61 7.58
C LYS A 151 18.62 -11.35 7.85
N ASP A 152 19.25 -10.38 8.50
CA ASP A 152 18.62 -9.09 8.81
C ASP A 152 18.34 -8.30 7.51
N ASN A 153 19.18 -8.45 6.47
CA ASN A 153 18.97 -7.82 5.16
C ASN A 153 17.78 -8.43 4.40
N SER A 154 17.56 -9.75 4.50
CA SER A 154 16.35 -10.39 3.97
C SER A 154 15.09 -9.87 4.68
N LEU A 155 15.12 -9.77 6.02
CA LEU A 155 13.99 -9.22 6.79
C LEU A 155 13.70 -7.77 6.43
N ARG A 156 14.73 -6.93 6.30
CA ARG A 156 14.61 -5.55 5.81
C ARG A 156 13.97 -5.50 4.42
N SER A 157 14.39 -6.38 3.50
CA SER A 157 13.86 -6.41 2.14
C SER A 157 12.37 -6.79 2.11
N ILE A 158 11.97 -7.81 2.87
CA ILE A 158 10.56 -8.21 3.01
C ILE A 158 9.74 -7.06 3.60
N SER A 159 10.25 -6.46 4.68
CA SER A 159 9.67 -5.29 5.32
C SER A 159 9.47 -4.14 4.33
N LEU A 160 10.47 -3.81 3.49
CA LEU A 160 10.36 -2.76 2.48
C LEU A 160 9.27 -3.07 1.45
N ILE A 161 9.23 -4.31 0.94
CA ILE A 161 8.21 -4.76 -0.01
C ILE A 161 6.81 -4.63 0.60
N VAL A 162 6.63 -5.09 1.85
CA VAL A 162 5.33 -5.00 2.54
C VAL A 162 4.89 -3.55 2.75
N GLY A 163 5.80 -2.63 3.07
CA GLY A 163 5.44 -1.21 3.21
C GLY A 163 5.07 -0.52 1.90
N ILE A 164 5.69 -0.92 0.79
CA ILE A 164 5.29 -0.41 -0.54
C ILE A 164 3.90 -0.96 -0.90
N LEU A 165 3.70 -2.27 -0.66
CA LEU A 165 2.41 -2.92 -0.91
C LEU A 165 1.30 -2.34 -0.04
N SER A 166 1.55 -1.99 1.23
CA SER A 166 0.54 -1.40 2.10
C SER A 166 0.05 -0.04 1.56
N LEU A 167 0.96 0.79 1.04
CA LEU A 167 0.60 2.05 0.41
C LEU A 167 -0.27 1.84 -0.85
N ALA A 168 0.06 0.83 -1.67
CA ALA A 168 -0.74 0.48 -2.83
C ALA A 168 -2.12 -0.06 -2.43
N MET A 169 -2.18 -0.88 -1.38
CA MET A 169 -3.41 -1.50 -0.89
C MET A 169 -4.42 -0.47 -0.38
N LEU A 170 -3.96 0.68 0.15
CA LEU A 170 -4.82 1.78 0.56
C LEU A 170 -5.87 2.16 -0.52
N PHE A 171 -5.45 2.16 -1.79
CA PHE A 171 -6.31 2.50 -2.92
C PHE A 171 -6.90 1.28 -3.62
N TYR A 172 -6.24 0.13 -3.49
CA TYR A 172 -6.59 -1.06 -4.24
C TYR A 172 -7.76 -1.85 -3.63
N ASN A 173 -7.71 -2.11 -2.31
CA ASN A 173 -8.68 -2.97 -1.62
C ASN A 173 -8.77 -2.67 -0.11
N GLN A 174 -9.81 -3.18 0.55
CA GLN A 174 -10.01 -3.15 2.00
C GLN A 174 -9.18 -4.17 2.79
N SER A 175 -8.27 -4.92 2.16
CA SER A 175 -7.50 -6.00 2.82
C SER A 175 -6.76 -5.53 4.09
N MET A 176 -6.32 -4.28 4.14
CA MET A 176 -5.65 -3.72 5.32
C MET A 176 -6.57 -3.53 6.54
N LYS A 177 -7.90 -3.48 6.33
CA LYS A 177 -8.90 -3.47 7.41
C LYS A 177 -9.14 -4.87 7.97
N LEU A 178 -9.01 -5.90 7.14
CA LEU A 178 -9.30 -7.28 7.52
C LEU A 178 -8.26 -7.81 8.50
N GLU A 179 -8.72 -8.53 9.52
CA GLU A 179 -7.86 -9.09 10.57
C GLU A 179 -6.73 -9.97 10.03
N THR A 180 -7.01 -10.75 8.98
CA THR A 180 -6.05 -11.72 8.42
C THR A 180 -4.82 -11.07 7.80
N ALA A 181 -4.97 -9.93 7.13
CA ALA A 181 -3.88 -9.25 6.44
C ALA A 181 -3.38 -8.01 7.20
N GLY A 182 -4.27 -7.26 7.86
CA GLY A 182 -3.92 -6.03 8.58
C GLY A 182 -2.89 -6.26 9.69
N TYR A 183 -3.09 -7.29 10.52
CA TYR A 183 -2.15 -7.60 11.62
C TYR A 183 -0.78 -8.04 11.10
N MET A 184 -0.74 -8.84 10.04
CA MET A 184 0.53 -9.25 9.43
C MET A 184 1.29 -8.06 8.85
N VAL A 185 0.60 -7.15 8.14
CA VAL A 185 1.24 -5.93 7.63
C VAL A 185 1.82 -5.14 8.79
N GLN A 186 1.07 -4.92 9.86
CA GLN A 186 1.54 -4.16 11.01
C GLN A 186 2.77 -4.81 11.68
N LEU A 187 2.82 -6.15 11.76
CA LEU A 187 4.00 -6.88 12.24
C LEU A 187 5.24 -6.60 11.37
N PHE A 188 5.11 -6.68 10.05
CA PHE A 188 6.22 -6.38 9.14
C PHE A 188 6.63 -4.91 9.22
N LEU A 189 5.67 -4.02 9.47
CA LEU A 189 5.92 -2.59 9.67
C LEU A 189 6.75 -2.31 10.95
N CYS A 190 6.82 -3.23 11.90
CA CYS A 190 7.66 -3.05 13.10
C CYS A 190 9.14 -3.42 12.87
N PHE A 191 9.49 -4.21 11.84
CA PHE A 191 10.85 -4.76 11.71
C PHE A 191 11.97 -3.73 11.59
N PRO A 192 11.86 -2.63 10.83
CA PRO A 192 12.92 -1.64 10.72
C PRO A 192 13.26 -1.03 12.07
N TYR A 193 12.27 -0.79 12.93
CA TYR A 193 12.51 -0.28 14.28
C TYR A 193 13.26 -1.28 15.16
N ILE A 194 12.98 -2.58 15.01
CA ILE A 194 13.70 -3.65 15.72
C ILE A 194 15.14 -3.75 15.21
N LEU A 195 15.32 -3.68 13.88
CA LEU A 195 16.63 -3.76 13.23
C LEU A 195 17.50 -2.53 13.55
N GLU A 196 16.92 -1.32 13.54
CA GLU A 196 17.57 -0.07 13.94
C GLU A 196 18.12 -0.18 15.36
N LYS A 197 17.27 -0.60 16.30
CA LYS A 197 17.65 -0.81 17.70
C LYS A 197 18.81 -1.80 17.82
N LYS A 198 18.77 -2.91 17.09
CA LYS A 198 19.85 -3.92 17.08
C LYS A 198 21.17 -3.35 16.54
N GLU A 199 21.11 -2.54 15.48
CA GLU A 199 22.28 -1.87 14.89
C GLU A 199 22.92 -0.88 15.88
N ASP A 200 22.10 -0.08 16.57
CA ASP A 200 22.54 0.85 17.60
C ASP A 200 23.22 0.14 18.78
N PHE A 201 22.67 -1.00 19.24
CA PHE A 201 23.30 -1.81 20.29
C PHE A 201 24.66 -2.39 19.84
N CYS A 202 24.75 -2.93 18.63
CA CYS A 202 26.01 -3.49 18.11
C CYS A 202 27.08 -2.41 17.90
N SER A 203 26.71 -1.23 17.42
CA SER A 203 27.65 -0.11 17.24
C SER A 203 28.17 0.41 18.59
N CYS A 204 27.31 0.50 19.61
CA CYS A 204 27.68 0.86 20.98
C CYS A 204 28.68 -0.14 21.59
N GLN A 205 28.41 -1.45 21.48
CA GLN A 205 29.35 -2.48 21.95
C GLN A 205 30.71 -2.41 21.24
N LYS A 206 30.74 -2.23 19.91
CA LYS A 206 32.00 -2.07 19.16
C LYS A 206 32.80 -0.84 19.66
N SER A 207 32.13 0.24 20.03
CA SER A 207 32.77 1.46 20.58
C SER A 207 33.38 1.24 21.97
N ILE A 208 32.66 0.55 22.87
CA ILE A 208 33.13 0.23 24.22
C ILE A 208 34.37 -0.66 24.18
N VAL A 209 34.38 -1.68 23.32
CA VAL A 209 35.53 -2.59 23.15
C VAL A 209 36.75 -1.83 22.62
N LYS A 210 36.58 -0.96 21.61
CA LYS A 210 37.67 -0.10 21.11
C LYS A 210 38.27 0.79 22.19
N THR A 211 37.43 1.31 23.08
CA THR A 211 37.86 2.21 24.17
C THR A 211 38.63 1.46 25.25
N LYS A 212 38.17 0.26 25.65
CA LYS A 212 38.90 -0.61 26.59
C LYS A 212 40.25 -1.06 26.06
N VAL A 213 40.35 -1.46 24.79
CA VAL A 213 41.62 -1.88 24.18
C VAL A 213 42.64 -0.73 24.14
N ARG A 214 42.21 0.51 23.87
CA ARG A 214 43.08 1.69 23.95
C ARG A 214 43.57 2.00 25.37
N PHE A 215 42.83 1.61 26.39
CA PHE A 215 43.18 1.86 27.79
C PHE A 215 44.17 0.83 28.35
N ILE A 216 44.20 -0.40 27.81
CA ILE A 216 45.13 -1.46 28.21
C ILE A 216 46.51 -1.29 27.53
N LEU A 217 46.57 -0.57 26.41
CA LEU A 217 47.79 -0.33 25.63
C LEU A 217 48.54 0.98 26.01
N LYS A 218 48.16 1.62 27.13
CA LYS A 218 48.86 2.76 27.73
C LYS A 218 49.32 2.38 29.13
#